data_AF-C8NC22-F1
#
_entry.id   AF-C8NC22-F1
#
_cell.length_a   1.000
_cell.length_b   1.000
_cell.length_c   1.000
_cell.angle_alpha   90.00
_cell.angle_beta   90.00
_cell.angle_gamma   90.00
#
_symmetry.space_group_name_H-M   'P 1'
#
loop_
_entity.id
_entity.type
_entity.pdbx_description
1 polymer ?
#
loop_
_entity_poly.entity_id
_entity_poly.type
_entity_poly.pdbx_seq_one_letter_code
_entity_poly.pdbx_strand_id
1 'polypeptide(L)'
;MGMTALALTGALLMLLGIVALCGLLLGYFAQKYKIEGDPLVEKIDAILPQTQCGQCGFPGCKPYAQAIAKGEADINQCPPGGQEGVEKLAELLGVEPKPLNADNGAETPPQVAFIIEDWCIGCTKCIKACPVDAILGSNQKMHTIISDECTGCRLCVDPCPVNCIIMKPRDQKWNWDKPQDPNHPT
;
A
#
# COMPACT_ATOMS: atom_id res chain seq x y z
N MET A 1 -30.64 -55.21 -9.25
CA MET A 1 -29.43 -54.46 -8.83
C MET A 1 -28.73 -53.72 -9.97
N GLY A 2 -28.85 -54.11 -11.25
CA GLY A 2 -28.16 -53.40 -12.35
C GLY A 2 -28.77 -52.06 -12.79
N MET A 3 -30.09 -51.93 -12.78
CA MET A 3 -30.78 -50.76 -13.35
C MET A 3 -30.65 -49.49 -12.49
N THR A 4 -30.61 -49.63 -11.17
CA THR A 4 -30.40 -48.50 -10.23
C THR A 4 -28.94 -48.02 -10.23
N ALA A 5 -27.97 -48.93 -10.41
CA ALA A 5 -26.55 -48.59 -10.49
C ALA A 5 -26.21 -47.79 -11.76
N LEU A 6 -26.77 -48.16 -12.92
CA LEU A 6 -26.61 -47.40 -14.17
C LEU A 6 -27.24 -45.99 -14.09
N ALA A 7 -28.38 -45.85 -13.42
CA ALA A 7 -29.02 -44.56 -13.23
C ALA A 7 -28.18 -43.62 -12.35
N LEU A 8 -27.55 -44.16 -11.29
CA LEU A 8 -26.69 -43.40 -10.37
C LEU A 8 -25.38 -42.95 -11.03
N THR A 9 -24.74 -43.81 -11.82
CA THR A 9 -23.50 -43.44 -12.54
C THR A 9 -23.78 -42.41 -13.64
N GLY A 10 -24.91 -42.54 -14.35
CA GLY A 10 -25.36 -41.55 -15.34
C GLY A 10 -25.64 -40.17 -14.71
N ALA A 11 -26.33 -40.14 -13.57
CA ALA A 11 -26.59 -38.89 -12.84
C ALA A 11 -25.29 -38.23 -12.34
N LEU A 12 -24.33 -39.02 -11.85
CA LEU A 12 -23.04 -38.50 -11.39
C LEU A 12 -22.22 -37.89 -12.53
N LEU A 13 -22.16 -38.56 -13.69
CA LEU A 13 -21.45 -38.04 -14.87
C LEU A 13 -22.10 -36.77 -15.42
N MET A 14 -23.43 -36.71 -15.43
CA MET A 14 -24.17 -35.52 -15.85
C MET A 14 -23.88 -34.34 -14.91
N LEU A 15 -23.87 -34.59 -13.60
CA LEU A 15 -23.59 -33.56 -12.59
C LEU A 15 -22.14 -33.06 -12.67
N LEU A 16 -21.16 -33.95 -12.89
CA LEU A 16 -19.77 -33.57 -13.14
C LEU A 16 -19.61 -32.74 -14.43
N GLY A 17 -20.31 -33.11 -15.50
CA GLY A 17 -20.31 -32.36 -16.75
C GLY A 17 -20.87 -30.96 -16.61
N ILE A 18 -21.97 -30.80 -15.87
CA ILE A 18 -22.57 -29.49 -15.57
C ILE A 18 -21.60 -28.64 -14.74
N VAL A 19 -21.00 -29.19 -13.68
CA VAL A 19 -20.03 -28.45 -12.85
C VAL A 19 -18.82 -28.02 -13.66
N ALA A 20 -18.27 -28.89 -14.51
CA ALA A 20 -17.14 -28.56 -15.38
C ALA A 20 -17.50 -27.46 -16.39
N LEU A 21 -18.68 -27.55 -17.01
CA LEU A 21 -19.16 -26.57 -17.98
C LEU A 21 -19.41 -25.21 -17.32
N CYS A 22 -20.12 -25.19 -16.18
CA CYS A 22 -20.38 -23.97 -15.42
C CYS A 22 -19.08 -23.35 -14.92
N GLY A 23 -18.14 -24.15 -14.41
CA GLY A 23 -16.83 -23.68 -13.96
C GLY A 23 -15.99 -23.07 -15.09
N LEU A 24 -15.96 -23.72 -16.26
CA LEU A 24 -15.29 -23.19 -17.45
C LEU A 24 -15.93 -21.89 -17.95
N LEU A 25 -17.26 -21.83 -18.02
CA LEU A 25 -17.97 -20.64 -18.44
C LEU A 25 -17.71 -19.48 -17.48
N LEU A 26 -17.93 -19.68 -16.18
CA LEU A 26 -17.70 -18.65 -15.17
C LEU A 26 -16.24 -18.19 -15.13
N GLY A 27 -15.28 -19.11 -15.24
CA GLY A 27 -13.86 -18.78 -15.33
C GLY A 27 -13.52 -17.94 -16.56
N TYR A 28 -14.07 -18.30 -17.72
CA TYR A 28 -13.92 -17.54 -18.96
C TYR A 28 -14.51 -16.13 -18.83
N PHE A 29 -15.73 -16.01 -18.30
CA PHE A 29 -16.38 -14.71 -18.09
C PHE A 29 -15.62 -13.86 -17.07
N ALA A 30 -15.09 -14.45 -15.99
CA ALA A 30 -14.33 -13.72 -14.98
C ALA A 30 -13.03 -13.13 -15.52
N GLN A 31 -12.34 -13.81 -16.43
CA GLN A 31 -11.14 -13.27 -17.08
C GLN A 31 -11.45 -12.26 -18.17
N LYS A 32 -12.44 -12.55 -19.02
CA LYS A 32 -12.79 -11.69 -20.16
C LYS A 32 -13.36 -10.34 -19.75
N TYR A 33 -14.13 -10.32 -18.66
CA TYR A 33 -14.77 -9.11 -18.13
C TYR A 33 -14.08 -8.60 -16.87
N LYS A 34 -12.79 -8.86 -16.70
CA LYS A 34 -11.99 -8.21 -15.66
C LYS A 34 -11.94 -6.72 -15.97
N ILE A 35 -12.76 -5.94 -15.28
CA ILE A 35 -12.75 -4.48 -15.36
C ILE A 35 -11.45 -4.03 -14.70
N GLU A 36 -10.43 -3.73 -15.49
CA GLU A 36 -9.31 -2.91 -15.03
C GLU A 36 -9.89 -1.57 -14.58
N GLY A 37 -9.50 -1.13 -13.38
CA GLY A 37 -10.05 0.08 -12.75
C GLY A 37 -9.93 1.30 -13.66
N ASP A 38 -10.65 2.38 -13.32
CA ASP A 38 -10.58 3.62 -14.09
C ASP A 38 -9.11 4.05 -14.27
N PRO A 39 -8.60 4.08 -15.52
CA PRO A 39 -7.19 4.37 -15.77
C PRO A 39 -6.77 5.75 -15.28
N LEU A 40 -7.72 6.67 -15.07
CA LEU A 40 -7.44 7.98 -14.48
C LEU A 40 -7.15 7.87 -12.98
N VAL A 41 -7.94 7.08 -12.25
CA VAL A 41 -7.76 6.88 -10.80
C VAL A 41 -6.38 6.31 -10.50
N GLU A 42 -5.94 5.31 -11.27
CA GLU A 42 -4.62 4.70 -11.05
C GLU A 42 -3.47 5.68 -11.34
N LYS A 43 -3.62 6.58 -12.32
CA LYS A 43 -2.64 7.63 -12.59
C LYS A 43 -2.58 8.67 -11.48
N ILE A 44 -3.73 9.07 -10.95
CA ILE A 44 -3.80 9.99 -9.80
C ILE A 44 -3.19 9.33 -8.57
N ASP A 45 -3.57 8.09 -8.27
CA ASP A 45 -3.06 7.33 -7.12
C ASP A 45 -1.52 7.21 -7.19
N ALA A 46 -0.96 6.94 -8.38
CA ALA A 46 0.49 6.87 -8.57
C ALA A 46 1.24 8.20 -8.29
N ILE A 47 0.57 9.36 -8.37
CA ILE A 47 1.15 10.67 -8.04
C ILE A 47 1.11 10.92 -6.52
N LEU A 48 0.11 10.36 -5.82
CA LEU A 48 -0.07 10.55 -4.39
C LEU A 48 1.07 9.90 -3.59
N PRO A 49 1.35 10.39 -2.36
CA PRO A 49 2.54 9.98 -1.60
C PRO A 49 2.46 8.57 -1.00
N GLN A 50 1.35 7.83 -1.22
CA GLN A 50 1.13 6.45 -0.74
C GLN A 50 1.32 6.26 0.78
N THR A 51 1.15 7.33 1.57
CA THR A 51 1.33 7.30 3.02
C THR A 51 0.13 6.76 3.78
N GLN A 52 -1.06 6.70 3.16
CA GLN A 52 -2.31 6.26 3.80
C GLN A 52 -2.61 6.94 5.16
N CYS A 53 -2.17 8.19 5.34
CA CYS A 53 -2.21 8.88 6.63
C CYS A 53 -3.55 9.52 6.99
N GLY A 54 -4.43 9.73 6.00
CA GLY A 54 -5.75 10.32 6.16
C GLY A 54 -5.82 11.81 6.55
N GLN A 55 -4.71 12.54 6.47
CA GLN A 55 -4.68 13.99 6.79
C GLN A 55 -5.57 14.83 5.88
N CYS A 56 -5.83 14.38 4.66
CA CYS A 56 -6.72 15.03 3.70
C CYS A 56 -8.22 14.75 3.94
N GLY A 57 -8.58 14.04 5.01
CA GLY A 57 -9.96 13.65 5.31
C GLY A 57 -10.46 12.37 4.60
N PHE A 58 -9.64 11.77 3.73
CA PHE A 58 -9.93 10.51 3.07
C PHE A 58 -9.24 9.34 3.78
N PRO A 59 -9.81 8.12 3.77
CA PRO A 59 -9.21 6.96 4.45
C PRO A 59 -7.89 6.46 3.83
N GLY A 60 -7.48 7.02 2.69
CA GLY A 60 -6.20 6.72 2.03
C GLY A 60 -6.05 7.46 0.71
N CYS A 61 -4.91 7.25 0.04
CA CYS A 61 -4.56 7.81 -1.25
C CYS A 61 -5.53 7.36 -2.34
N LYS A 62 -5.82 6.06 -2.46
CA LYS A 62 -6.73 5.55 -3.51
C LYS A 62 -8.17 6.09 -3.43
N PRO A 63 -8.82 6.15 -2.25
CA PRO A 63 -10.11 6.83 -2.10
C PRO A 63 -10.07 8.32 -2.45
N TYR A 64 -8.98 9.02 -2.10
CA TYR A 64 -8.79 10.40 -2.51
C TYR A 64 -8.62 10.54 -4.02
N ALA A 65 -7.85 9.65 -4.66
CA ALA A 65 -7.69 9.59 -6.10
C ALA A 65 -9.01 9.37 -6.84
N GLN A 66 -9.88 8.50 -6.31
CA GLN A 66 -11.23 8.29 -6.82
C GLN A 66 -12.10 9.55 -6.72
N ALA A 67 -12.02 10.27 -5.60
CA ALA A 67 -12.76 11.50 -5.40
C ALA A 67 -12.29 12.61 -6.36
N ILE A 68 -10.98 12.72 -6.59
CA ILE A 68 -10.40 13.63 -7.59
C ILE A 68 -10.91 13.26 -9.00
N ALA A 69 -10.83 11.98 -9.38
CA ALA A 69 -11.25 11.52 -10.71
C ALA A 69 -12.73 11.80 -10.99
N LYS A 70 -13.57 11.76 -9.95
CA LYS A 70 -15.01 12.08 -10.03
C LYS A 70 -15.32 13.58 -9.94
N GLY A 71 -14.34 14.42 -9.61
CA GLY A 71 -14.55 15.84 -9.32
C GLY A 71 -15.25 16.11 -7.99
N GLU A 72 -15.27 15.14 -7.07
CA GLU A 72 -15.85 15.25 -5.72
C GLU A 72 -14.87 15.88 -4.72
N ALA A 73 -13.58 15.93 -5.06
CA ALA A 73 -12.53 16.51 -4.22
C ALA A 73 -11.54 17.35 -5.04
N ASP A 74 -11.02 18.41 -4.41
CA ASP A 74 -9.96 19.22 -5.00
C ASP A 74 -8.58 18.52 -4.95
N ILE A 75 -7.67 18.92 -5.84
CA ILE A 75 -6.32 18.34 -5.99
C ILE A 75 -5.30 18.79 -4.92
N ASN A 76 -5.64 19.80 -4.12
CA ASN A 76 -4.73 20.46 -3.18
C ASN A 76 -4.92 20.04 -1.72
N GLN A 77 -5.51 18.87 -1.48
CA GLN A 77 -5.95 18.48 -0.13
C GLN A 77 -4.91 17.64 0.64
N CYS A 78 -3.79 17.24 0.02
CA CYS A 78 -2.83 16.28 0.60
C CYS A 78 -1.54 16.95 1.11
N PRO A 79 -1.40 17.22 2.43
CA PRO A 79 -0.19 17.84 2.98
C PRO A 79 1.11 17.07 2.74
N PRO A 80 1.15 15.72 2.86
CA PRO A 80 2.37 14.96 2.55
C PRO A 80 2.71 14.92 1.06
N GLY A 81 1.75 15.21 0.19
CA GLY A 81 2.01 15.36 -1.25
C GLY A 81 2.67 16.70 -1.58
N GLY A 82 2.57 17.69 -0.69
CA GLY A 82 3.17 19.01 -0.86
C GLY A 82 2.66 19.76 -2.08
N GLN A 83 3.29 20.90 -2.37
CA GLN A 83 2.91 21.69 -3.55
C GLN A 83 3.28 20.97 -4.86
N GLU A 84 4.40 20.24 -4.86
CA GLU A 84 4.85 19.44 -6.01
C GLU A 84 3.79 18.40 -6.43
N GLY A 85 3.15 17.73 -5.46
CA GLY A 85 2.07 16.80 -5.73
C GLY A 85 0.86 17.48 -6.39
N VAL A 86 0.50 18.67 -5.92
CA VAL A 86 -0.60 19.45 -6.51
C VAL A 86 -0.29 19.84 -7.96
N GLU A 87 0.93 20.25 -8.26
CA GLU A 87 1.37 20.62 -9.60
C GLU A 87 1.31 19.43 -10.57
N LYS A 88 1.79 18.25 -10.15
CA LYS A 88 1.70 17.02 -10.95
C LYS A 88 0.25 16.60 -11.21
N LEU A 89 -0.62 16.74 -10.21
CA LEU A 89 -2.05 16.47 -10.37
C LEU A 89 -2.70 17.48 -11.33
N ALA A 90 -2.34 18.76 -11.23
CA ALA A 90 -2.82 19.81 -12.10
C ALA A 90 -2.42 19.56 -13.56
N GLU A 91 -1.15 19.18 -13.80
CA GLU A 91 -0.64 18.80 -15.12
C GLU A 91 -1.38 17.58 -15.68
N LEU A 92 -1.57 16.53 -14.87
CA LEU A 92 -2.27 15.31 -15.31
C LEU A 92 -3.73 15.58 -15.70
N LEU A 93 -4.42 16.45 -14.96
CA LEU A 93 -5.84 16.75 -15.14
C LEU A 93 -6.11 17.94 -16.08
N GLY A 94 -5.07 18.67 -16.48
CA GLY A 94 -5.20 19.87 -17.30
C GLY A 94 -5.93 21.03 -16.61
N VAL A 95 -5.77 21.16 -15.30
CA VAL A 95 -6.38 22.23 -14.48
C VAL A 95 -5.32 23.18 -13.94
N GLU A 96 -5.70 24.40 -13.53
CA GLU A 96 -4.76 25.32 -12.90
C GLU A 96 -4.32 24.84 -11.52
N PRO A 97 -3.02 24.94 -11.19
CA PRO A 97 -2.51 24.55 -9.88
C PRO A 97 -3.06 25.47 -8.79
N LYS A 98 -3.59 24.87 -7.73
CA LYS A 98 -4.04 25.59 -6.53
C LYS A 98 -2.94 25.56 -5.46
N PRO A 99 -2.90 26.54 -4.54
CA PRO A 99 -2.04 26.43 -3.36
C PRO A 99 -2.52 25.27 -2.48
N LEU A 100 -1.59 24.58 -1.81
CA LEU A 100 -1.91 23.54 -0.83
C LEU A 100 -2.92 24.03 0.21
N ASN A 101 -3.92 23.21 0.52
CA ASN A 101 -4.95 23.54 1.50
C ASN A 101 -4.36 23.56 2.92
N ALA A 102 -4.24 24.76 3.49
CA ALA A 102 -3.72 24.97 4.84
C ALA A 102 -4.57 24.34 5.95
N ASP A 103 -5.86 24.11 5.70
CA ASP A 103 -6.77 23.52 6.69
C ASP A 103 -6.42 22.05 7.00
N ASN A 104 -5.81 21.35 6.03
CA ASN A 104 -5.41 19.95 6.20
C ASN A 104 -4.00 19.80 6.78
N GLY A 105 -3.26 20.91 6.95
CA GLY A 105 -1.91 20.93 7.50
C GLY A 105 -0.85 21.48 6.54
N ALA A 106 0.37 21.63 7.06
CA ALA A 106 1.50 22.12 6.29
C ALA A 106 2.19 21.00 5.51
N GLU A 107 2.90 21.39 4.45
CA GLU A 107 3.77 20.50 3.70
C GLU A 107 4.76 19.81 4.64
N THR A 108 4.74 18.47 4.61
CA THR A 108 5.60 17.65 5.46
C THR A 108 6.58 16.92 4.56
N PRO A 109 7.90 17.03 4.79
CA PRO A 109 8.87 16.28 4.01
C PRO A 109 8.64 14.77 4.20
N PRO A 110 8.98 13.93 3.21
CA PRO A 110 8.86 12.48 3.36
C PRO A 110 9.60 12.04 4.63
N GLN A 111 8.94 11.26 5.47
CA GLN A 111 9.49 10.77 6.73
C GLN A 111 9.63 9.25 6.71
N VAL A 112 10.60 8.74 7.46
CA VAL A 112 10.80 7.32 7.74
C VAL A 112 10.74 7.12 9.25
N ALA A 113 10.09 6.04 9.67
CA ALA A 113 10.08 5.63 11.07
C ALA A 113 11.42 4.98 11.43
N PHE A 114 11.94 5.27 12.62
CA PHE A 114 13.17 4.73 13.15
C PHE A 114 12.92 4.18 14.56
N ILE A 115 13.37 2.95 14.83
CA ILE A 115 13.21 2.31 16.14
C ILE A 115 14.49 2.52 16.95
N ILE A 116 14.35 3.08 18.16
CA ILE A 116 15.44 3.18 19.13
C ILE A 116 15.65 1.79 19.73
N GLU A 117 16.77 1.18 19.35
CA GLU A 117 17.10 -0.22 19.67
C GLU A 117 17.16 -0.47 21.18
N ASP A 118 17.74 0.47 21.95
CA ASP A 118 17.89 0.38 23.40
C ASP A 118 16.55 0.26 24.15
N TRP A 119 15.46 0.75 23.56
CA TRP A 119 14.15 0.81 24.22
C TRP A 119 13.20 -0.27 23.70
N CYS A 120 13.54 -0.95 22.60
CA CYS A 120 12.64 -1.92 21.99
C CYS A 120 12.57 -3.23 22.78
N ILE A 121 11.39 -3.52 23.35
CA ILE A 121 11.15 -4.75 24.13
C ILE A 121 10.70 -5.96 23.29
N GLY A 122 10.63 -5.84 21.95
CA GLY A 122 10.25 -6.95 21.09
C GLY A 122 8.77 -7.37 21.16
N CYS A 123 7.83 -6.43 21.40
CA CYS A 123 6.40 -6.74 21.60
C CYS A 123 5.60 -7.09 20.33
N THR A 124 6.15 -6.91 19.13
CA THR A 124 5.54 -7.19 17.80
C THR A 124 4.30 -6.39 17.40
N LYS A 125 3.82 -5.46 18.24
CA LYS A 125 2.65 -4.62 17.92
C LYS A 125 2.87 -3.73 16.70
N CYS A 126 4.10 -3.21 16.55
CA CYS A 126 4.47 -2.38 15.40
C CYS A 126 4.44 -3.17 14.08
N ILE A 127 4.88 -4.43 14.07
CA ILE A 127 4.83 -5.30 12.88
C ILE A 127 3.38 -5.42 12.40
N LYS A 128 2.46 -5.74 13.32
CA LYS A 128 1.03 -5.91 12.97
C LYS A 128 0.35 -4.62 12.48
N ALA A 129 0.91 -3.46 12.83
CA ALA A 129 0.38 -2.16 12.44
C ALA A 129 0.99 -1.65 11.12
N CYS A 130 2.06 -2.26 10.63
CA CYS A 130 2.73 -1.81 9.41
C CYS A 130 1.97 -2.35 8.18
N PRO A 131 1.37 -1.49 7.34
CA PRO A 131 0.59 -1.94 6.17
C PRO A 131 1.46 -2.44 5.01
N VAL A 132 2.77 -2.18 5.06
CA VAL A 132 3.75 -2.47 4.00
C VAL A 132 4.85 -3.42 4.48
N ASP A 133 4.69 -3.99 5.67
CA ASP A 133 5.65 -4.94 6.27
C ASP A 133 7.11 -4.45 6.33
N ALA A 134 7.32 -3.14 6.44
CA ALA A 134 8.65 -2.52 6.50
C ALA A 134 9.42 -2.76 7.81
N ILE A 135 8.87 -3.53 8.76
CA ILE A 135 9.47 -3.76 10.09
C ILE A 135 9.96 -5.19 10.20
N LEU A 136 11.27 -5.36 10.43
CA LEU A 136 11.90 -6.66 10.65
C LEU A 136 12.14 -6.89 12.14
N GLY A 137 11.91 -8.12 12.59
CA GLY A 137 12.28 -8.60 13.92
C GLY A 137 11.43 -9.79 14.36
N SER A 138 11.49 -10.14 15.64
CA SER A 138 10.77 -11.29 16.20
C SER A 138 10.34 -11.00 17.63
N ASN A 139 9.48 -11.87 18.16
CA ASN A 139 9.04 -11.76 19.55
C ASN A 139 10.25 -11.80 20.50
N GLN A 140 10.28 -10.88 21.47
CA GLN A 140 11.38 -10.71 22.42
C GLN A 140 12.74 -10.41 21.78
N LYS A 141 12.76 -9.93 20.53
CA LYS A 141 13.95 -9.43 19.84
C LYS A 141 13.71 -7.99 19.39
N MET A 142 14.81 -7.24 19.28
CA MET A 142 14.77 -5.87 18.76
C MET A 142 14.21 -5.86 17.34
N HIS A 143 13.39 -4.86 17.05
CA HIS A 143 12.86 -4.62 15.72
C HIS A 143 13.65 -3.50 15.05
N THR A 144 13.77 -3.55 13.74
CA THR A 144 14.35 -2.50 12.91
C THR A 144 13.43 -2.20 11.72
N ILE A 145 13.64 -1.05 11.08
CA ILE A 145 12.81 -0.59 9.96
C ILE A 145 13.64 -0.59 8.69
N ILE A 146 13.13 -1.26 7.66
CA ILE A 146 13.66 -1.15 6.30
C ILE A 146 13.22 0.21 5.76
N SER A 147 14.17 1.14 5.70
CA SER A 147 13.88 2.54 5.35
C SER A 147 13.28 2.69 3.95
N ASP A 148 13.68 1.81 3.02
CA ASP A 148 13.23 1.83 1.62
C ASP A 148 11.76 1.45 1.48
N GLU A 149 11.27 0.50 2.27
CA GLU A 149 9.89 0.01 2.24
C GLU A 149 8.94 0.83 3.13
N CYS A 150 9.49 1.59 4.09
CA CYS A 150 8.68 2.38 5.00
C CYS A 150 7.98 3.52 4.25
N THR A 151 6.65 3.60 4.26
CA THR A 151 5.92 4.71 3.61
C THR A 151 5.83 5.98 4.46
N GLY A 152 6.25 5.93 5.73
CA GLY A 152 6.11 7.07 6.64
C GLY A 152 4.69 7.31 7.16
N CYS A 153 3.81 6.30 7.08
CA CYS A 153 2.40 6.37 7.50
C CYS A 153 2.16 6.62 9.01
N ARG A 154 3.19 6.47 9.86
CA ARG A 154 3.16 6.66 11.33
C ARG A 154 2.25 5.70 12.11
N LEU A 155 1.58 4.74 11.46
CA LEU A 155 0.67 3.78 12.12
C LEU A 155 1.37 2.90 13.18
N CYS A 156 2.68 2.73 13.11
CA CYS A 156 3.45 1.94 14.07
C CYS A 156 3.76 2.69 15.38
N VAL A 157 3.60 4.02 15.43
CA VAL A 157 3.97 4.85 16.59
C VAL A 157 3.01 4.59 17.76
N ASP A 158 1.71 4.77 17.56
CA ASP A 158 0.71 4.68 18.64
C ASP A 158 0.61 3.28 19.29
N PRO A 159 0.74 2.16 18.54
CA PRO A 159 0.73 0.82 19.13
C PRO A 159 1.96 0.48 19.99
N CYS A 160 3.04 1.28 19.94
CA CYS A 160 4.28 0.98 20.64
C CYS A 160 4.15 1.27 22.16
N PRO A 161 4.20 0.24 23.04
CA PRO A 161 3.95 0.43 24.47
C PRO A 161 5.06 1.19 25.21
N VAL A 162 6.24 1.28 24.59
CA VAL A 162 7.45 1.92 25.13
C VAL A 162 7.82 3.19 24.35
N ASN A 163 7.00 3.58 23.36
CA ASN A 163 7.21 4.77 22.52
C ASN A 163 8.63 4.87 21.93
N CYS A 164 9.23 3.75 21.54
CA CYS A 164 10.60 3.72 21.00
C CYS A 164 10.70 4.08 19.51
N ILE A 165 9.62 4.53 18.86
CA ILE A 165 9.60 4.82 17.42
C ILE A 165 9.56 6.33 17.20
N ILE A 166 10.52 6.84 16.42
CA ILE A 166 10.63 8.25 16.06
C ILE A 166 10.53 8.43 14.55
N MET A 167 9.95 9.54 14.10
CA MET A 167 9.93 9.90 12.69
C MET A 167 11.10 10.81 12.37
N LYS A 168 11.91 10.42 11.40
CA LYS A 168 12.97 11.25 10.83
C LYS A 168 12.62 11.61 9.40
N PRO A 169 13.06 12.77 8.88
CA PRO A 169 13.05 13.00 7.45
C PRO A 169 13.76 11.85 6.74
N ARG A 170 13.22 11.42 5.60
CA ARG A 170 13.89 10.48 4.71
C ARG A 170 15.14 11.18 4.18
N ASP A 171 16.29 10.94 4.80
CA ASP A 171 17.55 11.34 4.18
C ASP A 171 17.74 10.52 2.90
N GLN A 172 18.31 11.17 1.89
CA GLN A 172 18.54 10.51 0.62
C GLN A 172 19.78 9.63 0.72
N LYS A 173 19.56 8.35 0.40
CA LYS A 173 20.50 7.36 -0.11
C LYS A 173 21.43 6.73 0.93
N TRP A 174 21.02 5.54 1.38
CA TRP A 174 21.97 4.52 1.83
C TRP A 174 22.90 4.17 0.65
N ASN A 175 24.05 4.83 0.59
CA ASN A 175 25.14 4.43 -0.29
C ASN A 175 25.98 3.41 0.48
N TRP A 176 25.72 2.12 0.27
CA TRP A 176 26.62 1.09 0.77
C TRP A 176 27.89 1.09 -0.06
N ASP A 177 28.88 1.86 0.41
CA ASP A 177 30.25 1.67 -0.02
C ASP A 177 30.67 0.28 0.43
N LYS A 178 30.79 -0.65 -0.54
CA LYS A 178 31.41 -1.96 -0.34
C LYS A 178 32.69 -1.75 0.47
N PRO A 179 32.85 -2.36 1.66
CA PRO A 179 34.14 -2.42 2.31
C PRO A 179 35.12 -2.98 1.27
N GLN A 180 36.18 -2.25 0.96
CA GLN A 180 37.22 -2.76 0.09
C GLN A 180 37.89 -3.91 0.83
N ASP A 181 37.51 -5.15 0.51
CA ASP A 181 38.18 -6.34 0.99
C ASP A 181 39.48 -6.50 0.19
N PRO A 182 40.67 -6.30 0.80
CA PRO A 182 41.94 -6.49 0.10
C PRO A 182 42.21 -7.95 -0.30
N ASN A 183 41.38 -8.91 0.13
CA ASN A 183 41.56 -10.33 -0.10
C ASN A 183 40.45 -10.98 -0.94
N HIS A 184 39.55 -10.20 -1.58
CA HIS A 184 38.60 -10.74 -2.55
C HIS A 184 39.26 -10.78 -3.94
N PRO A 185 39.62 -11.96 -4.49
CA PRO A 185 40.10 -12.06 -5.87
C PRO A 185 38.91 -11.77 -6.80
N THR A 186 39.05 -10.72 -7.59
CA THR A 186 38.13 -10.34 -8.69
C THR A 186 37.99 -11.43 -9.73
#